data_AF-A0A0D2ADC8-F1
#
_entry.id   AF-A0A0D2ADC8-F1
#
_cell.length_a   1.000
_cell.length_b   1.000
_cell.length_c   1.000
_cell.angle_alpha   90.00
_cell.angle_beta   90.00
_cell.angle_gamma   90.00
#
_symmetry.space_group_name_H-M   'P 1'
#
loop_
_entity.id
_entity.type
_entity.pdbx_description
1 polymer ?
#
loop_
_entity_poly.entity_id
_entity_poly.type
_entity_poly.pdbx_seq_one_letter_code
_entity_poly.pdbx_strand_id
1 'polypeptide(L)'
;MRAKAQKSVYYENMSWDSICFNASAFAAGLFLLQFGADRFIDSTAIVACRLRVSQTLVALLTAGAEWEELAVIVASILQNRSSLALGNVIGSSISNILGAFSLGLLFHPGYTTFDRSAKIYAALLFLVTTIFTVVALTKSLGRIAGGIFIAAFAVYLVSIGYGIYRGMLGAPEDSDNDDSDDRQSSDCNNEETQHDHPPAEISPLLPKKASGEHPTHSQERGLFYHIVQLILGFIALSMSGYILSHSAASIADAFDLSGTILGITVLSFATTLPEKFVAVISGARGHSGIVVASTAGSNIFLLTLCLGITFVAGNQRELAGSMVPFELLVTWASSALFCPIVFLGSKRWVGGVLLVLYIAFIVLEFTVYRR
;
A
#
# COMPACT_ATOMS: atom_id res chain seq x y z
N MET A 1 -46.09 -16.09 -12.26
CA MET A 1 -46.33 -14.63 -12.28
C MET A 1 -46.02 -13.97 -10.92
N ARG A 2 -46.45 -14.51 -9.77
CA ARG A 2 -46.10 -13.96 -8.43
C ARG A 2 -44.60 -13.90 -8.11
N ALA A 3 -43.80 -14.91 -8.48
CA ALA A 3 -42.34 -14.88 -8.27
C ALA A 3 -41.60 -13.84 -9.16
N LYS A 4 -42.13 -13.55 -10.36
CA LYS A 4 -41.61 -12.47 -11.23
C LYS A 4 -42.03 -11.09 -10.74
N ALA A 5 -43.24 -10.96 -10.21
CA ALA A 5 -43.72 -9.73 -9.58
C ALA A 5 -42.97 -9.42 -8.27
N GLN A 6 -42.66 -10.43 -7.46
CA GLN A 6 -41.89 -10.24 -6.23
C GLN A 6 -40.41 -9.94 -6.48
N LYS A 7 -39.86 -10.45 -7.60
CA LYS A 7 -38.53 -10.06 -8.08
C LYS A 7 -38.54 -8.63 -8.68
N SER A 8 -39.62 -8.24 -9.37
CA SER A 8 -39.84 -6.87 -9.87
C SER A 8 -39.88 -5.85 -8.74
N VAL A 9 -40.61 -6.13 -7.65
CA VAL A 9 -40.72 -5.25 -6.47
C VAL A 9 -39.41 -5.14 -5.67
N TYR A 10 -38.54 -6.15 -5.74
CA TYR A 10 -37.19 -6.10 -5.14
C TYR A 10 -36.20 -5.25 -5.95
N TYR A 11 -36.37 -5.17 -7.28
CA TYR A 11 -35.56 -4.30 -8.15
C TYR A 11 -36.12 -2.88 -8.27
N GLU A 12 -37.34 -2.62 -7.81
CA GLU A 12 -38.04 -1.33 -7.97
C GLU A 12 -37.60 -0.24 -6.97
N ASN A 13 -36.75 -0.58 -5.99
CA ASN A 13 -36.15 0.40 -5.08
C ASN A 13 -34.65 0.16 -4.97
N MET A 14 -33.93 0.41 -6.06
CA MET A 14 -32.58 0.96 -5.90
C MET A 14 -32.78 2.36 -5.30
N SER A 15 -32.87 2.45 -3.97
CA SER A 15 -32.91 3.76 -3.32
C SER A 15 -31.55 4.38 -3.59
N TRP A 16 -31.52 5.31 -4.54
CA TRP A 16 -30.33 6.12 -4.83
C TRP A 16 -29.74 6.68 -3.53
N ASP A 17 -30.56 6.92 -2.53
CA ASP A 17 -30.18 7.25 -1.16
C ASP A 17 -29.19 6.25 -0.52
N SER A 18 -29.42 4.94 -0.65
CA SER A 18 -28.53 3.91 -0.10
C SER A 18 -27.20 3.83 -0.86
N ILE A 19 -27.21 4.00 -2.18
CA ILE A 19 -25.98 4.05 -2.97
C ILE A 19 -25.19 5.32 -2.63
N CYS A 20 -25.85 6.47 -2.62
CA CYS A 20 -25.24 7.76 -2.25
C CYS A 20 -24.69 7.73 -0.82
N PHE A 21 -25.42 7.13 0.13
CA PHE A 21 -24.94 6.95 1.50
C PHE A 21 -23.68 6.10 1.55
N ASN A 22 -23.67 4.92 0.91
CA ASN A 22 -22.50 4.05 0.90
C ASN A 22 -21.32 4.65 0.15
N ALA A 23 -21.55 5.36 -0.96
CA ALA A 23 -20.50 6.06 -1.68
C ALA A 23 -19.89 7.21 -0.85
N SER A 24 -20.74 7.96 -0.13
CA SER A 24 -20.30 9.03 0.77
C SER A 24 -19.54 8.47 1.97
N ALA A 25 -20.04 7.38 2.56
CA ALA A 25 -19.39 6.68 3.67
C ALA A 25 -18.04 6.08 3.23
N PHE A 26 -17.98 5.52 2.02
CA PHE A 26 -16.74 5.03 1.42
C PHE A 26 -15.72 6.18 1.26
N ALA A 27 -16.14 7.30 0.66
CA ALA A 27 -15.26 8.47 0.50
C ALA A 27 -14.78 9.02 1.87
N ALA A 28 -15.69 9.21 2.82
CA ALA A 28 -15.34 9.63 4.18
C ALA A 28 -14.41 8.63 4.89
N GLY A 29 -14.64 7.33 4.65
CA GLY A 29 -13.79 6.24 5.12
C GLY A 29 -12.36 6.35 4.60
N LEU A 30 -12.15 6.71 3.33
CA LEU A 30 -10.80 6.92 2.78
C LEU A 30 -10.06 8.08 3.46
N PHE A 31 -10.74 9.21 3.66
CA PHE A 31 -10.14 10.33 4.38
C PHE A 31 -9.79 9.97 5.83
N LEU A 32 -10.66 9.21 6.49
CA LEU A 32 -10.42 8.73 7.85
C LEU A 32 -9.29 7.67 7.89
N LEU A 33 -9.16 6.84 6.86
CA LEU A 33 -8.09 5.85 6.71
C LEU A 33 -6.75 6.56 6.63
N GLN A 34 -6.62 7.52 5.71
CA GLN A 34 -5.40 8.31 5.56
C GLN A 34 -5.05 9.04 6.86
N PHE A 35 -6.02 9.75 7.43
CA PHE A 35 -5.80 10.48 8.69
C PHE A 35 -5.37 9.55 9.83
N GLY A 36 -5.97 8.36 9.91
CA GLY A 36 -5.63 7.35 10.90
C GLY A 36 -4.21 6.80 10.70
N ALA A 37 -3.85 6.48 9.47
CA ALA A 37 -2.53 5.98 9.10
C ALA A 37 -1.43 6.99 9.41
N ASP A 38 -1.56 8.24 8.94
CA ASP A 38 -0.59 9.31 9.21
C ASP A 38 -0.32 9.44 10.71
N ARG A 39 -1.37 9.55 11.52
CA ARG A 39 -1.25 9.68 12.99
C ARG A 39 -0.65 8.46 13.65
N PHE A 40 -1.02 7.27 13.17
CA PHE A 40 -0.52 6.02 13.68
C PHE A 40 0.98 5.86 13.39
N ILE A 41 1.40 6.12 12.15
CA ILE A 41 2.79 6.01 11.69
C ILE A 41 3.68 7.02 12.42
N ASP A 42 3.31 8.31 12.40
CA ASP A 42 4.07 9.39 13.05
C ASP A 42 4.27 9.11 14.54
N SER A 43 3.18 8.75 15.23
CA SER A 43 3.23 8.50 16.66
C SER A 43 3.99 7.22 16.99
N THR A 44 3.89 6.19 16.15
CA THR A 44 4.67 4.95 16.29
C THR A 44 6.16 5.24 16.18
N ALA A 45 6.58 6.04 15.21
CA ALA A 45 7.98 6.42 15.04
C ALA A 45 8.52 7.18 16.27
N ILE A 46 7.77 8.18 16.75
CA ILE A 46 8.17 9.00 17.91
C ILE A 46 8.22 8.16 19.19
N VAL A 47 7.18 7.33 19.44
CA VAL A 47 7.14 6.47 20.63
C VAL A 47 8.28 5.45 20.59
N ALA A 48 8.52 4.80 19.45
CA ALA A 48 9.59 3.82 19.29
C ALA A 48 10.98 4.45 19.52
N CYS A 49 11.22 5.65 18.97
CA CYS A 49 12.44 6.40 19.20
C CYS A 49 12.65 6.71 20.70
N ARG A 50 11.61 7.19 21.39
CA ARG A 50 11.68 7.47 22.84
C ARG A 50 11.86 6.21 23.70
N LEU A 51 11.43 5.05 23.20
CA LEU A 51 11.67 3.74 23.82
C LEU A 51 13.03 3.13 23.46
N ARG A 52 13.92 3.88 22.79
CA ARG A 52 15.25 3.43 22.35
C ARG A 52 15.22 2.25 21.37
N VAL A 53 14.15 2.13 20.58
CA VAL A 53 14.13 1.24 19.42
C VAL A 53 15.02 1.86 18.33
N SER A 54 15.81 1.04 17.63
CA SER A 54 16.73 1.54 16.60
C SER A 54 15.97 2.23 15.45
N GLN A 55 16.46 3.37 14.97
CA GLN A 55 15.87 4.12 13.85
C GLN A 55 15.66 3.26 12.60
N THR A 56 16.61 2.36 12.29
CA THR A 56 16.47 1.42 11.17
C THR A 56 15.24 0.51 11.29
N LEU A 57 14.95 0.00 12.49
CA LEU A 57 13.76 -0.83 12.71
C LEU A 57 12.47 -0.01 12.61
N VAL A 58 12.50 1.24 13.09
CA VAL A 58 11.38 2.16 12.96
C VAL A 58 11.10 2.43 11.47
N ALA A 59 12.11 2.86 10.72
CA ALA A 59 12.01 3.13 9.29
C ALA A 59 11.56 1.88 8.50
N LEU A 60 12.08 0.70 8.83
CA LEU A 60 11.67 -0.55 8.16
C LEU A 60 10.20 -0.90 8.45
N LEU A 61 9.75 -0.67 9.67
CA LEU A 61 8.37 -0.96 10.09
C LEU A 61 7.39 0.07 9.52
N THR A 62 7.77 1.35 9.44
CA THR A 62 6.89 2.43 9.00
C THR A 62 6.88 2.60 7.50
N ALA A 63 8.04 2.59 6.83
CA ALA A 63 8.14 2.81 5.39
C ALA A 63 7.86 1.55 4.56
N GLY A 64 7.99 0.37 5.16
CA GLY A 64 7.79 -0.91 4.47
C GLY A 64 6.39 -1.52 4.65
N ALA A 65 5.50 -0.85 5.39
CA ALA A 65 4.20 -1.40 5.74
C ALA A 65 3.05 -0.58 5.16
N GLU A 66 2.11 -1.27 4.52
CA GLU A 66 0.89 -0.72 3.94
C GLU A 66 -0.22 -0.82 5.00
N TRP A 67 -0.24 0.12 5.94
CA TRP A 67 -1.12 0.06 7.11
C TRP A 67 -2.60 0.22 6.74
N GLU A 68 -2.85 1.04 5.73
CA GLU A 68 -4.12 1.32 5.09
C GLU A 68 -4.74 0.03 4.52
N GLU A 69 -3.99 -0.67 3.67
CA GLU A 69 -4.38 -1.94 3.08
C GLU A 69 -4.55 -3.01 4.15
N LEU A 70 -3.59 -3.13 5.08
CA LEU A 70 -3.67 -4.11 6.15
C LEU A 70 -4.94 -3.92 6.99
N ALA A 71 -5.30 -2.69 7.32
CA ALA A 71 -6.51 -2.39 8.08
C ALA A 71 -7.77 -2.78 7.33
N VAL A 72 -7.86 -2.46 6.03
CA VAL A 72 -9.00 -2.83 5.18
C VAL A 72 -9.10 -4.35 5.02
N ILE A 73 -7.98 -5.05 4.88
CA ILE A 73 -7.92 -6.51 4.75
C ILE A 73 -8.40 -7.19 6.03
N VAL A 74 -7.86 -6.79 7.17
CA VAL A 74 -8.27 -7.33 8.47
C VAL A 74 -9.76 -7.07 8.70
N ALA A 75 -10.23 -5.85 8.43
CA ALA A 75 -11.64 -5.50 8.58
C ALA A 75 -12.55 -6.31 7.63
N SER A 76 -12.11 -6.57 6.40
CA SER A 76 -12.85 -7.40 5.43
C SER A 76 -12.95 -8.85 5.89
N ILE A 77 -11.86 -9.42 6.42
CA ILE A 77 -11.86 -10.78 6.98
C ILE A 77 -12.79 -10.88 8.19
N LEU A 78 -12.72 -9.91 9.12
CA LEU A 78 -13.59 -9.86 10.30
C LEU A 78 -15.07 -9.72 9.95
N GLN A 79 -15.38 -9.12 8.79
CA GLN A 79 -16.74 -9.02 8.27
C GLN A 79 -17.18 -10.23 7.43
N ASN A 80 -16.39 -11.31 7.37
CA ASN A 80 -16.62 -12.48 6.50
C ASN A 80 -16.73 -12.10 5.01
N ARG A 81 -15.85 -11.21 4.55
CA ARG A 81 -15.74 -10.77 3.15
C ARG A 81 -14.33 -11.03 2.65
N SER A 82 -13.92 -12.29 2.68
CA SER A 82 -12.54 -12.69 2.35
C SER A 82 -12.23 -12.52 0.86
N SER A 83 -13.27 -12.59 0.01
CA SER A 83 -13.19 -12.29 -1.43
C SER A 83 -12.84 -10.83 -1.71
N LEU A 84 -13.38 -9.89 -0.92
CA LEU A 84 -13.06 -8.46 -0.99
C LEU A 84 -11.63 -8.19 -0.51
N ALA A 85 -11.23 -8.82 0.60
CA ALA A 85 -9.86 -8.73 1.13
C ALA A 85 -8.82 -9.19 0.09
N LEU A 86 -9.06 -10.36 -0.51
CA LEU A 86 -8.21 -10.90 -1.57
C LEU A 86 -8.15 -9.97 -2.78
N GLY A 87 -9.32 -9.49 -3.22
CA GLY A 87 -9.39 -8.56 -4.34
C GLY A 87 -8.59 -7.29 -4.07
N ASN A 88 -8.68 -6.73 -2.86
CA ASN A 88 -7.89 -5.56 -2.48
C ASN A 88 -6.39 -5.82 -2.59
N VAL A 89 -5.89 -6.94 -2.04
CA VAL A 89 -4.46 -7.30 -2.11
C VAL A 89 -3.95 -7.40 -3.55
N ILE A 90 -4.67 -8.15 -4.39
CA ILE A 90 -4.28 -8.39 -5.78
C ILE A 90 -4.38 -7.11 -6.61
N GLY A 91 -5.49 -6.38 -6.46
CA GLY A 91 -5.70 -5.09 -7.09
C GLY A 91 -4.64 -4.07 -6.72
N SER A 92 -4.29 -3.95 -5.44
CA SER A 92 -3.29 -2.99 -4.96
C SER A 92 -1.91 -3.36 -5.51
N SER A 93 -1.59 -4.66 -5.58
CA SER A 93 -0.34 -5.13 -6.18
C SER A 93 -0.22 -4.74 -7.68
N ILE A 94 -1.32 -4.84 -8.43
CA ILE A 94 -1.38 -4.44 -9.84
C ILE A 94 -1.32 -2.91 -9.97
N SER A 95 -2.10 -2.19 -9.15
CA SER A 95 -2.19 -0.72 -9.09
C SER A 95 -0.87 -0.07 -8.73
N ASN A 96 -0.08 -0.66 -7.83
CA ASN A 96 1.23 -0.14 -7.46
C ASN A 96 2.20 -0.15 -8.65
N ILE A 97 2.26 -1.25 -9.41
CA ILE A 97 3.17 -1.33 -10.57
C ILE A 97 2.63 -0.59 -11.80
N LEU A 98 1.40 -0.91 -12.22
CA LEU A 98 0.85 -0.36 -13.46
C LEU A 98 0.25 1.04 -13.26
N GLY A 99 -0.05 1.44 -12.03
CA GLY A 99 -0.53 2.76 -11.65
C GLY A 99 0.58 3.62 -11.04
N ALA A 100 0.96 3.41 -9.79
CA ALA A 100 1.87 4.30 -9.06
C ALA A 100 3.26 4.41 -9.70
N PHE A 101 3.96 3.29 -9.91
CA PHE A 101 5.27 3.28 -10.58
C PHE A 101 5.21 3.87 -11.99
N SER A 102 4.15 3.57 -12.74
CA SER A 102 3.93 4.14 -14.08
C SER A 102 3.86 5.67 -14.05
N LEU A 103 3.17 6.24 -13.05
CA LEU A 103 3.06 7.67 -12.86
C LEU A 103 4.41 8.26 -12.45
N GLY A 104 5.14 7.62 -11.54
CA GLY A 104 6.48 8.06 -11.18
C GLY A 104 7.43 8.14 -12.39
N LEU A 105 7.40 7.14 -13.28
CA LEU A 105 8.14 7.17 -14.54
C LEU A 105 7.65 8.28 -15.49
N LEU A 106 6.33 8.49 -15.59
CA LEU A 106 5.74 9.47 -16.50
C LEU A 106 6.16 10.90 -16.13
N PHE A 107 6.23 11.19 -14.83
CA PHE A 107 6.61 12.51 -14.31
C PHE A 107 8.13 12.71 -14.18
N HIS A 108 8.94 11.66 -14.30
CA HIS A 108 10.40 11.76 -14.21
C HIS A 108 11.02 12.65 -15.30
N PRO A 109 11.96 13.57 -14.98
CA PRO A 109 12.67 14.34 -15.98
C PRO A 109 13.68 13.45 -16.72
N GLY A 110 13.43 13.19 -18.01
CA GLY A 110 14.39 12.54 -18.90
C GLY A 110 14.44 11.00 -18.82
N TYR A 111 15.64 10.46 -18.98
CA TYR A 111 15.89 9.01 -18.91
C TYR A 111 16.15 8.61 -17.46
N THR A 112 15.43 7.59 -17.00
CA THR A 112 15.48 7.13 -15.62
C THR A 112 16.45 5.95 -15.50
N THR A 113 17.48 6.12 -14.69
CA THR A 113 18.35 5.04 -14.23
C THR A 113 17.98 4.66 -12.80
N PHE A 114 18.25 3.41 -12.45
CA PHE A 114 18.00 2.87 -11.13
C PHE A 114 19.29 2.32 -10.53
N ASP A 115 19.45 2.54 -9.24
CA ASP A 115 20.61 2.13 -8.48
C ASP A 115 20.62 0.62 -8.20
N ARG A 116 21.64 0.15 -7.49
CA ARG A 116 21.78 -1.28 -7.16
C ARG A 116 20.65 -1.75 -6.24
N SER A 117 20.22 -0.92 -5.28
CA SER A 117 19.19 -1.28 -4.30
C SER A 117 17.85 -1.47 -4.99
N ALA A 118 17.45 -0.56 -5.89
CA ALA A 118 16.26 -0.68 -6.71
C ALA A 118 16.22 -2.00 -7.52
N LYS A 119 17.35 -2.40 -8.12
CA LYS A 119 17.44 -3.68 -8.86
C LYS A 119 17.26 -4.90 -7.97
N ILE A 120 17.80 -4.86 -6.75
CA ILE A 120 17.62 -5.93 -5.75
C ILE A 120 16.14 -6.02 -5.36
N TYR A 121 15.49 -4.90 -5.05
CA TYR A 121 14.06 -4.87 -4.72
C TYR A 121 13.19 -5.39 -5.87
N ALA A 122 13.48 -5.00 -7.12
CA ALA A 122 12.74 -5.46 -8.28
C ALA A 122 12.92 -6.96 -8.55
N ALA A 123 14.13 -7.49 -8.41
CA ALA A 123 14.39 -8.92 -8.55
C ALA A 123 13.70 -9.75 -7.45
N LEU A 124 13.74 -9.24 -6.21
CA LEU A 124 13.10 -9.89 -5.08
C LEU A 124 11.57 -9.89 -5.21
N LEU A 125 10.98 -8.75 -5.62
CA LEU A 125 9.56 -8.68 -5.91
C LEU A 125 9.17 -9.70 -6.98
N PHE A 126 9.92 -9.78 -8.09
CA PHE A 126 9.63 -10.74 -9.15
C PHE A 126 9.70 -12.19 -8.66
N LEU A 127 10.68 -12.51 -7.81
CA LEU A 127 10.78 -13.83 -7.17
C LEU A 127 9.56 -14.12 -6.29
N VAL A 128 9.18 -13.19 -5.41
CA VAL A 128 8.01 -13.33 -4.52
C VAL A 128 6.72 -13.49 -5.33
N THR A 129 6.50 -12.65 -6.34
CA THR A 129 5.32 -12.74 -7.22
C THR A 129 5.29 -14.07 -7.97
N THR A 130 6.43 -14.58 -8.42
CA THR A 130 6.52 -15.88 -9.10
C THR A 130 6.19 -17.03 -8.16
N ILE A 131 6.74 -17.04 -6.94
CA ILE A 131 6.43 -18.05 -5.92
C ILE A 131 4.93 -18.02 -5.60
N PHE A 132 4.37 -16.83 -5.34
CA PHE A 132 2.94 -16.65 -5.12
C PHE A 132 2.11 -17.22 -6.27
N THR A 133 2.46 -16.86 -7.51
CA THR A 133 1.75 -17.30 -8.72
C THR A 133 1.75 -18.81 -8.86
N VAL A 134 2.90 -19.47 -8.66
CA VAL A 134 3.01 -20.93 -8.73
C VAL A 134 2.17 -21.61 -7.64
N VAL A 135 2.23 -21.11 -6.40
CA VAL A 135 1.42 -21.65 -5.29
C VAL A 135 -0.07 -21.45 -5.55
N ALA A 136 -0.47 -20.32 -6.13
CA ALA A 136 -1.86 -20.05 -6.49
C ALA A 136 -2.36 -20.98 -7.61
N LEU A 137 -1.56 -21.24 -8.65
CA LEU A 137 -1.91 -22.14 -9.75
C LEU A 137 -2.07 -23.60 -9.29
N THR A 138 -1.28 -24.03 -8.30
CA THR A 138 -1.40 -25.38 -7.72
C THR A 138 -2.61 -25.54 -6.79
N LYS A 139 -3.42 -24.49 -6.60
CA LYS A 139 -4.58 -24.43 -5.68
C LYS A 139 -4.24 -24.81 -4.24
N SER A 140 -2.97 -24.68 -3.84
CA SER A 140 -2.48 -25.03 -2.51
C SER A 140 -2.57 -23.83 -1.53
N LEU A 141 -3.53 -22.94 -1.73
CA LEU A 141 -3.71 -21.70 -0.97
C LEU A 141 -4.46 -21.92 0.35
N GLY A 142 -3.95 -22.85 1.17
CA GLY A 142 -4.46 -23.12 2.51
C GLY A 142 -3.78 -22.27 3.58
N ARG A 143 -4.24 -22.43 4.82
CA ARG A 143 -3.65 -21.79 6.01
C ARG A 143 -2.15 -22.03 6.16
N ILE A 144 -1.65 -23.20 5.75
CA ILE A 144 -0.21 -23.53 5.79
C ILE A 144 0.56 -22.63 4.82
N ALA A 145 0.09 -22.50 3.58
CA ALA A 145 0.69 -21.58 2.61
C ALA A 145 0.66 -20.13 3.12
N GLY A 146 -0.45 -19.72 3.73
CA GLY A 146 -0.54 -18.42 4.40
C GLY A 146 0.53 -18.22 5.49
N GLY A 147 0.71 -19.20 6.37
CA GLY A 147 1.76 -19.17 7.39
C GLY A 147 3.17 -19.10 6.81
N ILE A 148 3.42 -19.78 5.67
CA ILE A 148 4.70 -19.71 4.95
C ILE A 148 4.92 -18.30 4.40
N PHE A 149 3.91 -17.65 3.81
CA PHE A 149 4.04 -16.26 3.32
C PHE A 149 4.31 -15.27 4.45
N ILE A 150 3.65 -15.40 5.60
CA ILE A 150 3.93 -14.58 6.79
C ILE A 150 5.38 -14.80 7.28
N ALA A 151 5.82 -16.06 7.35
CA ALA A 151 7.20 -16.37 7.73
C ALA A 151 8.22 -15.81 6.73
N ALA A 152 7.92 -15.89 5.43
CA ALA A 152 8.75 -15.31 4.38
C ALA A 152 8.86 -13.77 4.52
N PHE A 153 7.77 -13.09 4.89
CA PHE A 153 7.81 -11.65 5.19
C PHE A 153 8.70 -11.33 6.40
N ALA A 154 8.61 -12.12 7.47
CA ALA A 154 9.47 -11.95 8.63
C ALA A 154 10.96 -12.14 8.28
N VAL A 155 11.28 -13.15 7.47
CA VAL A 155 12.64 -13.37 6.95
C VAL A 155 13.08 -12.20 6.05
N TYR A 156 12.19 -11.67 5.21
CA TYR A 156 12.44 -10.50 4.38
C TYR A 156 12.81 -9.26 5.23
N LEU A 157 12.01 -8.95 6.26
CA LEU A 157 12.30 -7.83 7.18
C LEU A 157 13.65 -8.00 7.87
N VAL A 158 13.93 -9.18 8.41
CA VAL A 158 15.23 -9.46 9.06
C VAL A 158 16.38 -9.32 8.05
N SER A 159 16.19 -9.79 6.82
CA SER A 159 17.22 -9.73 5.76
C SER A 159 17.53 -8.29 5.35
N ILE A 160 16.52 -7.44 5.21
CA ILE A 160 16.74 -6.01 4.94
C ILE A 160 17.38 -5.32 6.13
N GLY A 161 16.86 -5.52 7.34
CA GLY A 161 17.44 -4.93 8.54
C GLY A 161 18.92 -5.29 8.71
N TYR A 162 19.27 -6.54 8.42
CA TYR A 162 20.66 -7.00 8.39
C TYR A 162 21.48 -6.38 7.25
N GLY A 163 20.89 -6.24 6.06
CA GLY A 163 21.51 -5.58 4.90
C GLY A 163 21.85 -4.12 5.18
N ILE A 164 20.95 -3.38 5.84
CA ILE A 164 21.16 -2.00 6.28
C ILE A 164 22.24 -1.95 7.37
N TYR A 165 22.17 -2.83 8.37
CA TYR A 165 23.19 -2.90 9.44
C TYR A 165 24.61 -3.15 8.90
N ARG A 166 24.74 -3.92 7.81
CA ARG A 166 26.02 -4.17 7.14
C ARG A 166 26.43 -3.12 6.12
N GLY A 167 25.63 -2.06 5.91
CA GLY A 167 25.86 -1.03 4.89
C GLY A 167 25.78 -1.55 3.45
N MET A 168 25.14 -2.70 3.23
CA MET A 168 24.92 -3.27 1.88
C MET A 168 23.69 -2.69 1.20
N LEU A 169 22.76 -2.14 1.98
CA LEU A 169 21.57 -1.43 1.56
C LEU A 169 21.55 -0.09 2.29
N GLY A 170 21.14 0.98 1.60
CA GLY A 170 20.75 2.21 2.29
C GLY A 170 19.51 1.95 3.12
N ALA A 171 19.39 2.62 4.28
CA ALA A 171 18.07 2.74 4.89
C ALA A 171 17.12 3.42 3.88
N PRO A 172 15.80 3.22 3.97
CA PRO A 172 14.86 4.11 3.29
C PRO A 172 15.06 5.51 3.90
N GLU A 173 16.02 6.27 3.37
CA GLU A 173 16.42 7.57 3.90
C GLU A 173 15.50 8.66 3.36
N ASP A 174 15.10 9.54 4.28
CA ASP A 174 14.57 10.87 4.02
C ASP A 174 15.46 11.56 2.98
N SER A 175 14.90 11.94 1.84
CA SER A 175 15.63 12.69 0.84
C SER A 175 16.00 14.07 1.38
N ASP A 176 17.23 14.20 1.88
CA ASP A 176 18.12 15.36 1.77
C ASP A 176 19.39 15.03 2.57
N ASN A 177 20.51 14.73 1.89
CA ASN A 177 21.86 15.17 2.28
C ASN A 177 22.88 14.82 1.19
N ASP A 178 23.40 15.87 0.57
CA ASP A 178 24.61 15.87 -0.26
C ASP A 178 25.85 15.48 0.56
N ASP A 179 26.86 14.97 -0.16
CA ASP A 179 28.19 14.59 0.30
C ASP A 179 28.76 15.38 1.50
N SER A 180 29.06 14.66 2.58
CA SER A 180 30.33 14.80 3.30
C SER A 180 30.57 13.61 4.22
N ASP A 181 31.75 13.00 4.09
CA ASP A 181 32.32 12.04 5.04
C ASP A 181 32.19 12.57 6.48
N ASP A 182 31.65 11.75 7.39
CA ASP A 182 32.33 11.48 8.67
C ASP A 182 31.73 10.27 9.38
N ARG A 183 32.63 9.41 9.87
CA ARG A 183 32.29 8.29 10.74
C ARG A 183 32.02 8.82 12.16
N GLN A 184 31.06 8.15 12.82
CA GLN A 184 31.04 7.87 14.26
C GLN A 184 30.35 8.91 15.17
N SER A 185 29.12 8.63 15.62
CA SER A 185 28.85 8.12 16.98
C SER A 185 27.35 8.16 17.30
N SER A 186 26.87 7.06 17.86
CA SER A 186 25.62 6.94 18.59
C SER A 186 25.59 7.87 19.79
N ASP A 187 24.81 8.95 19.74
CA ASP A 187 24.43 9.72 20.94
C ASP A 187 22.97 10.16 20.84
N CYS A 188 22.09 9.43 21.53
CA CYS A 188 20.70 9.81 21.78
C CYS A 188 20.57 10.41 23.19
N ASN A 189 21.46 11.35 23.53
CA ASN A 189 21.38 12.16 24.73
C ASN A 189 22.18 13.45 24.50
N ASN A 190 21.53 14.49 24.02
CA ASN A 190 21.63 15.84 24.56
C ASN A 190 20.56 16.72 23.90
N GLU A 191 19.90 17.50 24.74
CA GLU A 191 19.14 18.68 24.31
C GLU A 191 20.06 19.61 23.51
N GLU A 192 19.45 20.37 22.60
CA GLU A 192 20.08 21.42 21.79
C GLU A 192 21.01 20.92 20.68
N THR A 193 20.44 20.39 19.59
CA THR A 193 20.97 20.72 18.27
C THR A 193 19.88 20.68 17.22
N GLN A 194 19.90 21.75 16.44
CA GLN A 194 18.97 22.13 15.40
C GLN A 194 19.01 21.12 14.24
N HIS A 195 18.12 20.13 14.27
CA HIS A 195 17.77 19.38 13.09
C HIS A 195 16.30 19.66 12.78
N ASP A 196 16.08 20.42 11.68
CA ASP A 196 14.85 20.36 10.91
C ASP A 196 14.65 18.89 10.50
N HIS A 197 14.00 18.09 11.34
CA HIS A 197 13.49 16.79 10.92
C HIS A 197 12.35 17.05 9.93
N PRO A 198 12.48 16.62 8.66
CA PRO A 198 11.33 16.61 7.78
C PRO A 198 10.28 15.65 8.37
N PRO A 199 8.97 15.90 8.14
CA PRO A 199 7.96 14.91 8.43
C PRO A 199 8.34 13.61 7.72
N ALA A 200 8.20 12.47 8.40
CA ALA A 200 8.30 11.16 7.78
C ALA A 200 7.51 11.20 6.47
N GLU A 201 8.22 11.08 5.34
CA GLU A 201 7.58 11.22 4.03
C GLU A 201 6.56 10.09 3.87
N ILE A 202 5.27 10.43 3.93
CA ILE A 202 4.17 10.12 3.00
C ILE A 202 2.99 11.01 3.43
N SER A 203 3.06 12.32 3.17
CA SER A 203 1.86 13.16 3.18
C SER A 203 2.05 14.32 2.18
N PRO A 204 1.52 14.21 0.95
CA PRO A 204 1.86 15.11 -0.16
C PRO A 204 1.08 16.43 -0.17
N LEU A 205 0.34 16.76 0.90
CA LEU A 205 -0.73 17.77 0.83
C LEU A 205 -0.39 19.20 1.25
N LEU A 206 0.88 19.59 1.43
CA LEU A 206 1.22 21.01 1.65
C LEU A 206 2.53 21.47 0.96
N PRO A 207 2.52 22.62 0.25
CA PRO A 207 3.74 23.22 -0.28
C PRO A 207 4.60 23.82 0.85
N LYS A 208 5.92 23.60 0.77
CA LYS A 208 6.97 24.18 1.62
C LYS A 208 6.83 25.72 1.58
N LYS A 209 6.51 26.34 2.71
CA LYS A 209 6.39 27.80 2.85
C LYS A 209 7.78 28.41 2.65
N ALA A 210 7.98 29.08 1.51
CA ALA A 210 9.19 29.82 1.22
C ALA A 210 9.34 31.01 2.18
N SER A 211 10.52 31.10 2.80
CA SER A 211 11.21 32.30 3.31
C SER A 211 10.44 33.30 4.17
N GLY A 212 10.90 33.47 5.42
CA GLY A 212 10.80 34.72 6.18
C GLY A 212 9.94 34.63 7.44
N GLU A 213 10.59 34.93 8.57
CA GLU A 213 10.04 35.29 9.89
C GLU A 213 9.49 34.15 10.78
N HIS A 214 10.33 33.75 11.74
CA HIS A 214 9.89 33.16 13.01
C HIS A 214 8.95 34.13 13.74
N PRO A 215 7.81 33.63 14.27
CA PRO A 215 7.70 33.66 15.73
C PRO A 215 7.03 32.43 16.37
N THR A 216 7.52 32.14 17.58
CA THR A 216 6.84 31.61 18.78
C THR A 216 6.56 30.10 18.95
N HIS A 217 7.33 29.50 19.88
CA HIS A 217 6.97 28.43 20.81
C HIS A 217 5.97 27.35 20.34
N SER A 218 6.46 26.28 19.70
CA SER A 218 5.78 24.99 19.75
C SER A 218 6.20 24.25 21.01
N GLN A 219 5.32 24.28 22.01
CA GLN A 219 5.42 23.50 23.24
C GLN A 219 5.59 22.01 22.86
N GLU A 220 6.78 21.44 23.10
CA GLU A 220 7.06 20.04 22.76
C GLU A 220 6.11 19.13 23.53
N ARG A 221 5.30 18.36 22.80
CA ARG A 221 4.24 17.55 23.41
C ARG A 221 4.88 16.32 24.08
N GLY A 222 4.42 16.02 25.29
CA GLY A 222 4.95 14.92 26.11
C GLY A 222 4.69 13.54 25.49
N LEU A 223 5.39 12.50 25.98
CA LEU A 223 5.25 11.12 25.47
C LEU A 223 3.80 10.64 25.52
N PHE A 224 3.08 11.03 26.57
CA PHE A 224 1.66 10.75 26.73
C PHE A 224 0.82 11.25 25.55
N TYR A 225 1.14 12.41 24.99
CA TYR A 225 0.43 12.95 23.83
C TYR A 225 0.56 12.03 22.61
N HIS A 226 1.77 11.55 22.33
CA HIS A 226 2.01 10.64 21.21
C HIS A 226 1.41 9.26 21.46
N ILE A 227 1.39 8.77 22.69
CA ILE A 227 0.67 7.53 23.04
C ILE A 227 -0.83 7.70 22.77
N VAL A 228 -1.43 8.82 23.17
CA VAL A 228 -2.84 9.11 22.88
C VAL A 228 -3.09 9.21 21.37
N GLN A 229 -2.22 9.91 20.63
CA GLN A 229 -2.33 9.98 19.16
C GLN A 229 -2.19 8.62 18.48
N LEU A 230 -1.28 7.76 18.95
CA LEU A 230 -1.10 6.40 18.44
C LEU A 230 -2.39 5.60 18.60
N ILE A 231 -3.00 5.65 19.79
CA ILE A 231 -4.28 4.98 20.06
C ILE A 231 -5.40 5.54 19.18
N LEU A 232 -5.51 6.86 19.07
CA LEU A 232 -6.52 7.51 18.22
C LEU A 232 -6.32 7.17 16.73
N GLY A 233 -5.08 7.14 16.24
CA GLY A 233 -4.73 6.75 14.89
C GLY A 233 -5.12 5.29 14.62
N PHE A 234 -4.79 4.38 15.53
CA PHE A 234 -5.18 2.97 15.43
C PHE A 234 -6.71 2.78 15.42
N ILE A 235 -7.45 3.51 16.26
CA ILE A 235 -8.92 3.48 16.27
C ILE A 235 -9.49 4.00 14.95
N ALA A 236 -8.98 5.13 14.46
CA ALA A 236 -9.41 5.72 13.18
C ALA A 236 -9.12 4.77 12.00
N LEU A 237 -7.95 4.15 11.97
CA LEU A 237 -7.53 3.17 10.97
C LEU A 237 -8.43 1.91 11.01
N SER A 238 -8.72 1.40 12.20
CA SER A 238 -9.60 0.24 12.36
C SER A 238 -11.05 0.54 11.95
N MET A 239 -11.55 1.72 12.32
CA MET A 239 -12.92 2.15 12.02
C MET A 239 -13.11 2.43 10.53
N SER A 240 -12.16 3.11 9.90
CA SER A 240 -12.17 3.35 8.45
C SER A 240 -12.08 2.06 7.66
N GLY A 241 -11.21 1.11 8.05
CA GLY A 241 -11.18 -0.23 7.45
C GLY A 241 -12.53 -0.93 7.50
N TYR A 242 -13.24 -0.84 8.63
CA TYR A 242 -14.60 -1.38 8.76
C TYR A 242 -15.59 -0.70 7.82
N ILE A 243 -15.63 0.64 7.81
CA ILE A 243 -16.51 1.45 6.96
C ILE A 243 -16.25 1.14 5.48
N LEU A 244 -14.99 1.14 5.04
CA LEU A 244 -14.61 0.90 3.66
C LEU A 244 -15.02 -0.49 3.18
N SER A 245 -14.72 -1.53 3.96
CA SER A 245 -15.13 -2.90 3.64
C SER A 245 -16.66 -3.03 3.57
N HIS A 246 -17.38 -2.43 4.51
CA HIS A 246 -18.84 -2.48 4.56
C HIS A 246 -19.47 -1.75 3.37
N SER A 247 -19.03 -0.52 3.10
CA SER A 247 -19.55 0.30 2.00
C SER A 247 -19.17 -0.28 0.64
N ALA A 248 -17.95 -0.78 0.46
CA ALA A 248 -17.53 -1.43 -0.78
C ALA A 248 -18.40 -2.65 -1.08
N ALA A 249 -18.72 -3.46 -0.07
CA ALA A 249 -19.56 -4.63 -0.27
C ALA A 249 -21.03 -4.27 -0.53
N SER A 250 -21.58 -3.27 0.18
CA SER A 250 -22.93 -2.77 -0.11
C SER A 250 -23.03 -2.18 -1.52
N ILE A 251 -21.97 -1.53 -2.01
CA ILE A 251 -21.88 -1.04 -3.40
C ILE A 251 -21.80 -2.23 -4.36
N ALA A 252 -20.99 -3.25 -4.06
CA ALA A 252 -20.89 -4.46 -4.87
C ALA A 252 -22.27 -5.13 -5.05
N ASP A 253 -22.99 -5.32 -3.94
CA ASP A 253 -24.32 -5.91 -3.90
C ASP A 253 -25.34 -5.06 -4.70
N ALA A 254 -25.25 -3.73 -4.63
CA ALA A 254 -26.14 -2.83 -5.36
C ALA A 254 -25.94 -2.86 -6.89
N PHE A 255 -24.72 -3.13 -7.36
CA PHE A 255 -24.38 -3.20 -8.79
C PHE A 255 -24.35 -4.63 -9.36
N ASP A 256 -24.71 -5.63 -8.55
CA ASP A 256 -24.64 -7.07 -8.89
C ASP A 256 -23.21 -7.45 -9.34
N LEU A 257 -22.23 -7.01 -8.55
CA LEU A 257 -20.81 -7.26 -8.75
C LEU A 257 -20.27 -8.11 -7.60
N SER A 258 -19.38 -9.05 -7.88
CA SER A 258 -18.67 -9.76 -6.83
C SER A 258 -17.77 -8.83 -6.01
N GLY A 259 -17.62 -9.16 -4.73
CA GLY A 259 -16.72 -8.45 -3.81
C GLY A 259 -15.27 -8.44 -4.30
N THR A 260 -14.83 -9.47 -5.01
CA THR A 260 -13.48 -9.52 -5.61
C THR A 260 -13.28 -8.45 -6.66
N ILE A 261 -14.22 -8.24 -7.58
CA ILE A 261 -14.12 -7.20 -8.62
C ILE A 261 -14.06 -5.81 -7.99
N LEU A 262 -14.94 -5.52 -7.03
CA LEU A 262 -14.92 -4.24 -6.31
C LEU A 262 -13.60 -4.06 -5.54
N GLY A 263 -13.10 -5.13 -4.94
CA GLY A 263 -11.80 -5.19 -4.27
C GLY A 263 -10.65 -4.84 -5.20
N ILE A 264 -10.58 -5.52 -6.35
CA ILE A 264 -9.49 -5.41 -7.33
C ILE A 264 -9.47 -4.05 -8.02
N THR A 265 -10.62 -3.42 -8.20
CA THR A 265 -10.75 -2.23 -9.04
C THR A 265 -10.91 -0.95 -8.22
N VAL A 266 -12.01 -0.79 -7.49
CA VAL A 266 -12.38 0.46 -6.83
C VAL A 266 -11.67 0.58 -5.49
N LEU A 267 -11.74 -0.46 -4.67
CA LEU A 267 -11.17 -0.43 -3.32
C LEU A 267 -9.65 -0.33 -3.38
N SER A 268 -8.98 -1.19 -4.15
CA SER A 268 -7.53 -1.14 -4.31
C SER A 268 -7.04 0.18 -4.90
N PHE A 269 -7.72 0.73 -5.91
CA PHE A 269 -7.34 2.01 -6.51
C PHE A 269 -7.41 3.12 -5.46
N ALA A 270 -8.45 3.10 -4.64
CA ALA A 270 -8.73 4.11 -3.63
C ALA A 270 -7.77 4.04 -2.44
N THR A 271 -7.45 2.85 -1.93
CA THR A 271 -6.46 2.70 -0.85
C THR A 271 -5.06 3.03 -1.35
N THR A 272 -4.74 2.70 -2.62
CA THR A 272 -3.42 3.00 -3.21
C THR A 272 -3.28 4.43 -3.77
N LEU A 273 -4.19 5.36 -3.45
CA LEU A 273 -4.10 6.75 -3.92
C LEU A 273 -2.88 7.51 -3.35
N PRO A 274 -2.57 7.42 -2.04
CA PRO A 274 -1.41 8.09 -1.43
C PRO A 274 -0.10 7.74 -2.13
N GLU A 275 0.11 6.46 -2.43
CA GLU A 275 1.28 5.90 -3.11
C GLU A 275 1.41 6.44 -4.53
N LYS A 276 0.28 6.60 -5.24
CA LYS A 276 0.29 7.26 -6.55
C LYS A 276 0.75 8.71 -6.44
N PHE A 277 0.31 9.45 -5.42
CA PHE A 277 0.77 10.83 -5.21
C PHE A 277 2.26 10.89 -4.86
N VAL A 278 2.73 10.03 -3.96
CA VAL A 278 4.16 9.91 -3.60
C VAL A 278 4.98 9.57 -4.83
N ALA A 279 4.55 8.58 -5.63
CA ALA A 279 5.24 8.21 -6.86
C ALA A 279 5.32 9.36 -7.86
N VAL A 280 4.24 10.13 -8.05
CA VAL A 280 4.24 11.33 -8.90
C VAL A 280 5.24 12.37 -8.41
N ILE A 281 5.26 12.66 -7.11
CA ILE A 281 6.14 13.68 -6.53
C ILE A 281 7.60 13.25 -6.58
N SER A 282 7.91 12.03 -6.14
CA SER A 282 9.25 11.46 -6.17
C SER A 282 9.76 11.33 -7.60
N GLY A 283 8.90 10.91 -8.53
CA GLY A 283 9.19 10.91 -9.96
C GLY A 283 9.53 12.31 -10.48
N ALA A 284 8.66 13.30 -10.24
CA ALA A 284 8.86 14.68 -10.68
C ALA A 284 10.14 15.32 -10.13
N ARG A 285 10.56 14.93 -8.92
CA ARG A 285 11.82 15.38 -8.29
C ARG A 285 13.06 14.61 -8.76
N GLY A 286 12.91 13.57 -9.58
CA GLY A 286 14.03 12.75 -10.06
C GLY A 286 14.48 11.66 -9.08
N HIS A 287 13.74 11.43 -8.00
CA HIS A 287 14.03 10.40 -6.99
C HIS A 287 13.53 9.02 -7.42
N SER A 288 14.08 8.50 -8.51
CA SER A 288 13.67 7.22 -9.11
C SER A 288 13.85 6.01 -8.19
N GLY A 289 14.86 6.04 -7.31
CA GLY A 289 15.10 5.01 -6.30
C GLY A 289 13.94 4.88 -5.32
N ILE A 290 13.39 6.01 -4.85
CA ILE A 290 12.24 6.04 -3.92
C ILE A 290 11.00 5.43 -4.59
N VAL A 291 10.74 5.77 -5.86
CA VAL A 291 9.60 5.21 -6.61
C VAL A 291 9.67 3.68 -6.67
N VAL A 292 10.86 3.11 -6.94
CA VAL A 292 11.04 1.65 -6.99
C VAL A 292 10.96 1.02 -5.62
N ALA A 293 11.62 1.61 -4.61
CA ALA A 293 11.65 1.08 -3.25
C ALA A 293 10.24 1.01 -2.66
N SER A 294 9.45 2.07 -2.81
CA SER A 294 8.03 2.09 -2.42
C SER A 294 7.26 1.01 -3.20
N THR A 295 7.24 1.06 -4.53
CA THR A 295 6.47 0.09 -5.36
C THR A 295 6.79 -1.37 -5.01
N ALA A 296 8.08 -1.71 -4.90
CA ALA A 296 8.50 -3.07 -4.64
C ALA A 296 8.29 -3.48 -3.18
N GLY A 297 8.58 -2.59 -2.24
CA GLY A 297 8.35 -2.80 -0.80
C GLY A 297 6.87 -3.06 -0.51
N SER A 298 5.99 -2.17 -0.97
CA SER A 298 4.53 -2.27 -0.87
C SER A 298 4.03 -3.60 -1.44
N ASN A 299 4.48 -3.99 -2.63
CA ASN A 299 4.03 -5.24 -3.23
C ASN A 299 4.57 -6.49 -2.53
N ILE A 300 5.79 -6.45 -2.01
CA ILE A 300 6.30 -7.56 -1.19
C ILE A 300 5.45 -7.67 0.07
N PHE A 301 5.17 -6.56 0.77
CA PHE A 301 4.29 -6.52 1.94
C PHE A 301 2.90 -7.11 1.63
N LEU A 302 2.29 -6.68 0.53
CA LEU A 302 0.97 -7.14 0.11
C LEU A 302 0.94 -8.63 -0.22
N LEU A 303 1.86 -9.09 -1.08
CA LEU A 303 1.88 -10.48 -1.56
C LEU A 303 2.39 -11.49 -0.52
N THR A 304 3.03 -11.02 0.56
CA THR A 304 3.50 -11.89 1.65
C THR A 304 2.68 -11.74 2.92
N LEU A 305 2.72 -10.60 3.60
CA LEU A 305 2.06 -10.45 4.90
C LEU A 305 0.54 -10.40 4.77
N CYS A 306 0.02 -9.46 3.98
CA CYS A 306 -1.40 -9.25 3.79
C CYS A 306 -2.11 -10.48 3.19
N LEU A 307 -1.52 -11.05 2.15
CA LEU A 307 -2.02 -12.28 1.56
C LEU A 307 -1.89 -13.47 2.51
N GLY A 308 -0.78 -13.56 3.24
CA GLY A 308 -0.56 -14.58 4.26
C GLY A 308 -1.63 -14.54 5.35
N ILE A 309 -1.94 -13.35 5.88
CA ILE A 309 -3.02 -13.11 6.84
C ILE A 309 -4.37 -13.52 6.23
N THR A 310 -4.61 -13.14 4.97
CA THR A 310 -5.84 -13.50 4.25
C THR A 310 -6.01 -15.02 4.15
N PHE A 311 -4.95 -15.78 3.86
CA PHE A 311 -5.04 -17.24 3.81
C PHE A 311 -5.09 -17.92 5.19
N VAL A 312 -4.51 -17.34 6.22
CA VAL A 312 -4.56 -17.91 7.58
C VAL A 312 -5.94 -17.67 8.22
N ALA A 313 -6.40 -16.42 8.19
CA ALA A 313 -7.59 -15.97 8.92
C ALA A 313 -8.86 -15.95 8.07
N GLY A 314 -8.73 -15.84 6.74
CA GLY A 314 -9.88 -15.75 5.82
C GLY A 314 -10.64 -17.06 5.63
N ASN A 315 -11.89 -16.90 5.18
CA ASN A 315 -12.77 -17.99 4.83
C ASN A 315 -12.29 -18.70 3.56
N GLN A 316 -11.72 -19.89 3.72
CA GLN A 316 -11.12 -20.68 2.64
C GLN A 316 -12.10 -21.01 1.50
N ARG A 317 -13.40 -21.11 1.81
CA ARG A 317 -14.43 -21.41 0.79
C ARG A 317 -14.64 -20.22 -0.16
N GLU A 318 -14.69 -19.01 0.37
CA GLU A 318 -14.77 -17.79 -0.44
C GLU A 318 -13.51 -17.62 -1.29
N LEU A 319 -12.34 -17.80 -0.67
CA LEU A 319 -11.05 -17.63 -1.33
C LEU A 319 -10.85 -18.60 -2.52
N ALA A 320 -11.25 -19.87 -2.37
CA ALA A 320 -11.11 -20.87 -3.41
C ALA A 320 -11.88 -20.55 -4.70
N GLY A 321 -12.99 -19.82 -4.60
CA GLY A 321 -13.80 -19.38 -5.74
C GLY A 321 -13.43 -17.99 -6.29
N SER A 322 -12.63 -17.23 -5.55
CA SER A 322 -12.31 -15.83 -5.87
C SER A 322 -11.03 -15.66 -6.69
N MET A 323 -10.14 -16.66 -6.71
CA MET A 323 -8.89 -16.60 -7.48
C MET A 323 -9.13 -16.83 -8.98
N VAL A 324 -8.95 -15.79 -9.79
CA VAL A 324 -9.09 -15.90 -11.26
C VAL A 324 -7.70 -15.99 -11.92
N PRO A 325 -7.48 -16.95 -12.84
CA PRO A 325 -6.19 -17.07 -13.54
C PRO A 325 -5.77 -15.81 -14.31
N PHE A 326 -6.74 -15.02 -14.78
CA PHE A 326 -6.48 -13.75 -15.46
C PHE A 326 -5.85 -12.72 -14.51
N GLU A 327 -6.45 -12.49 -13.34
CA GLU A 327 -5.91 -11.58 -12.31
C GLU A 327 -4.48 -12.00 -11.92
N LEU A 328 -4.28 -13.31 -11.71
CA LEU A 328 -2.98 -13.87 -11.35
C LEU A 328 -1.94 -13.66 -12.47
N LEU A 329 -2.34 -13.85 -13.73
CA LEU A 329 -1.50 -13.59 -14.88
C LEU A 329 -1.11 -12.11 -14.96
N VAL A 330 -2.05 -11.19 -14.71
CA VAL A 330 -1.78 -9.75 -14.72
C VAL A 330 -0.84 -9.36 -13.60
N THR A 331 -1.02 -9.87 -12.37
CA THR A 331 -0.09 -9.64 -11.25
C THR A 331 1.32 -10.13 -11.56
N TRP A 332 1.44 -11.32 -12.15
CA TRP A 332 2.74 -11.86 -12.55
C TRP A 332 3.36 -11.06 -13.70
N ALA A 333 2.58 -10.75 -14.73
CA ALA A 333 3.03 -10.01 -15.90
C ALA A 333 3.46 -8.58 -15.55
N SER A 334 2.76 -7.89 -14.65
CA SER A 334 3.17 -6.55 -14.20
C SER A 334 4.53 -6.61 -13.49
N SER A 335 4.75 -7.59 -12.60
CA SER A 335 6.04 -7.79 -11.93
C SER A 335 7.16 -8.21 -12.92
N ALA A 336 6.83 -9.05 -13.89
CA ALA A 336 7.73 -9.46 -14.98
C ALA A 336 8.12 -8.31 -15.90
N LEU A 337 7.25 -7.31 -16.09
CA LEU A 337 7.55 -6.07 -16.82
C LEU A 337 8.36 -5.09 -15.97
N PHE A 338 8.00 -4.94 -14.70
CA PHE A 338 8.67 -4.05 -13.76
C PHE A 338 10.16 -4.38 -13.60
N CYS A 339 10.50 -5.66 -13.43
CA CYS A 339 11.89 -6.10 -13.23
C CYS A 339 12.86 -5.63 -14.34
N PRO A 340 12.66 -5.97 -15.63
CA PRO A 340 13.56 -5.52 -16.69
C PRO A 340 13.56 -3.99 -16.87
N ILE A 341 12.43 -3.31 -16.66
CA ILE A 341 12.37 -1.84 -16.70
C ILE A 341 13.35 -1.22 -15.69
N VAL A 342 13.41 -1.78 -14.48
CA VAL A 342 14.34 -1.32 -13.42
C VAL A 342 15.79 -1.68 -13.75
N PHE A 343 16.04 -2.87 -14.32
CA PHE A 343 17.40 -3.30 -14.66
C PHE A 343 18.03 -2.53 -15.82
N LEU A 344 17.24 -2.28 -16.88
CA LEU A 344 17.70 -1.62 -18.10
C LEU A 344 17.55 -0.10 -18.06
N GLY A 345 16.87 0.45 -17.05
CA GLY A 345 16.44 1.85 -17.07
C GLY A 345 15.29 2.08 -18.05
N SER A 346 14.68 3.26 -18.01
CA SER A 346 13.49 3.53 -18.83
C SER A 346 13.28 5.00 -19.18
N LYS A 347 12.45 5.21 -20.21
CA LYS A 347 12.01 6.53 -20.65
C LYS A 347 10.58 6.79 -20.16
N ARG A 348 10.21 8.06 -20.06
CA ARG A 348 8.87 8.52 -19.63
C ARG A 348 7.69 7.84 -20.35
N TRP A 349 7.82 7.58 -21.66
CA TRP A 349 6.75 6.97 -22.45
C TRP A 349 6.43 5.53 -21.99
N VAL A 350 7.39 4.82 -21.39
CA VAL A 350 7.16 3.49 -20.80
C VAL A 350 6.14 3.60 -19.66
N GLY A 351 6.24 4.63 -18.82
CA GLY A 351 5.23 4.93 -17.81
C GLY A 351 3.85 5.15 -18.42
N GLY A 352 3.77 5.89 -19.54
CA GLY A 352 2.52 6.05 -20.28
C GLY A 352 1.92 4.73 -20.79
N VAL A 353 2.75 3.81 -21.29
CA VAL A 353 2.31 2.48 -21.73
C VAL A 353 1.80 1.64 -20.55
N LEU A 354 2.52 1.62 -19.43
CA LEU A 354 2.09 0.90 -18.23
C LEU A 354 0.75 1.43 -17.69
N LEU A 355 0.55 2.75 -17.70
CA LEU A 355 -0.71 3.37 -17.28
C LEU A 355 -1.87 3.00 -18.22
N VAL A 356 -1.63 2.94 -19.53
CA VAL A 356 -2.63 2.46 -20.49
C VAL A 356 -2.98 0.98 -20.22
N LEU A 357 -1.99 0.15 -19.90
CA LEU A 357 -2.25 -1.24 -19.50
C LEU A 357 -3.06 -1.32 -18.20
N TYR A 358 -2.84 -0.43 -17.24
CA TYR A 358 -3.64 -0.36 -16.02
C TYR A 358 -5.11 -0.01 -16.30
N ILE A 359 -5.34 1.02 -17.12
CA ILE A 359 -6.69 1.43 -17.51
C ILE A 359 -7.37 0.31 -18.30
N ALA A 360 -6.66 -0.33 -19.23
CA ALA A 360 -7.17 -1.47 -19.98
C ALA A 360 -7.55 -2.64 -19.05
N PHE A 361 -6.72 -2.94 -18.04
CA PHE A 361 -7.03 -3.94 -17.02
C PHE A 361 -8.32 -3.62 -16.27
N ILE A 362 -8.47 -2.40 -15.74
CA ILE A 362 -9.71 -1.98 -15.04
C ILE A 362 -10.93 -2.13 -15.95
N VAL A 363 -10.84 -1.67 -17.20
CA VAL A 363 -11.94 -1.76 -18.16
C VAL A 363 -12.29 -3.22 -18.47
N LEU A 364 -11.29 -4.09 -18.69
CA LEU A 364 -11.51 -5.51 -18.95
C LEU A 364 -12.16 -6.20 -17.75
N GLU A 365 -11.73 -5.87 -16.53
CA GLU A 365 -12.29 -6.44 -15.31
C GLU A 365 -13.78 -6.09 -15.16
N PHE A 366 -14.13 -4.81 -15.37
CA PHE A 366 -15.51 -4.33 -15.30
C PHE A 366 -16.42 -4.79 -16.44
N THR A 367 -15.88 -5.07 -17.63
CA THR A 367 -16.69 -5.38 -18.83
C THR A 367 -16.77 -6.86 -19.13
N VAL A 368 -15.66 -7.59 -19.01
CA VAL A 368 -15.53 -9.00 -19.41
C VAL A 368 -15.71 -9.92 -18.22
N TYR A 369 -15.16 -9.55 -17.06
CA TYR A 369 -15.17 -10.39 -15.86
C TYR A 369 -16.28 -10.05 -14.87
N ARG A 370 -17.18 -9.11 -15.22
CA ARG A 370 -18.39 -8.73 -14.48
C ARG A 370 -19.22 -9.96 -14.06
N ARG A 371 -18.96 -10.47 -12.87
CA ARG A 371 -19.62 -11.64 -12.27
C ARG A 371 -19.93 -11.40 -10.82
#